data_AF-A0A7L4R3T9-F1
#
_entry.id   AF-A0A7L4R3T9-F1
#
_cell.length_a   1.000
_cell.length_b   1.000
_cell.length_c   1.000
_cell.angle_alpha   90.00
_cell.angle_beta   90.00
_cell.angle_gamma   90.00
#
_symmetry.space_group_name_H-M   'P 1'
#
loop_
_entity.id
_entity.type
_entity.pdbx_description
1 polymer ?
#
loop_
_entity_poly.entity_id
_entity_poly.type
_entity_poly.pdbx_seq_one_letter_code
_entity_poly.pdbx_strand_id
1 'polypeptide(L)'
;MNKLQKWLLISLLISAISIVLVLFYTIDPKTLELISNIRLEFLLAAVFLHFSSYVFWGLRTKTMCRSLGFNVGFSRSVEIVTSSTFLASVTPSSIGGEPLRVHLLNQDDVPVGNATAVVLGERLLDGVLIMMAAPLSLHLFRRIMSSSGLDIVIMAGELFLVLVFLMVIYAVWHPHHTKKALYF
;
A
#
# COMPACT_ATOMS: atom_id res chain seq x y z
N MET A 1 -0.69 -26.15 21.01
CA MET A 1 -0.53 -24.99 20.10
C MET A 1 0.83 -25.05 19.46
N ASN A 2 0.88 -25.07 18.12
CA ASN A 2 2.15 -25.00 17.38
C ASN A 2 2.75 -23.59 17.53
N LYS A 3 4.08 -23.44 17.32
CA LYS A 3 4.78 -22.15 17.46
C LYS A 3 4.07 -21.02 16.69
N LEU A 4 3.59 -21.30 15.47
CA LEU A 4 2.84 -20.35 14.65
C LEU A 4 1.55 -19.87 15.32
N GLN A 5 0.74 -20.78 15.86
CA GLN A 5 -0.51 -20.42 16.55
C GLN A 5 -0.25 -19.56 17.79
N LYS A 6 0.85 -19.82 18.52
CA LYS A 6 1.24 -19.01 19.67
C LYS A 6 1.62 -17.59 19.25
N TRP A 7 2.43 -17.43 18.18
CA TRP A 7 2.82 -16.12 17.68
C TRP A 7 1.64 -15.33 17.10
N LEU A 8 0.74 -15.99 16.36
CA LEU A 8 -0.49 -15.37 15.86
C LEU A 8 -1.39 -14.90 17.00
N LEU A 9 -1.54 -15.70 18.07
CA LEU A 9 -2.33 -15.30 19.24
C LEU A 9 -1.72 -14.09 19.93
N ILE A 10 -0.39 -14.06 20.08
CA ILE A 10 0.32 -12.92 20.67
C ILE A 10 0.15 -11.66 19.82
N SER A 11 0.30 -11.74 18.50
CA SER A 11 0.12 -10.55 17.63
C SER A 11 -1.32 -10.04 17.64
N LEU A 12 -2.31 -10.94 17.65
CA LEU A 12 -3.72 -10.58 17.81
C LEU A 12 -4.00 -9.91 19.15
N LEU A 13 -3.44 -10.42 20.25
CA LEU A 13 -3.59 -9.82 21.58
C LEU A 13 -2.95 -8.44 21.65
N ILE A 14 -1.73 -8.27 21.12
CA ILE A 14 -1.06 -6.96 21.06
C ILE A 14 -1.91 -5.98 20.26
N SER A 15 -2.38 -6.37 19.08
CA SER A 15 -3.24 -5.54 18.23
C SER A 15 -4.53 -5.13 18.95
N ALA A 16 -5.22 -6.08 19.58
CA ALA A 16 -6.44 -5.82 20.34
C ALA A 16 -6.20 -4.86 21.51
N ILE A 17 -5.14 -5.07 22.30
CA ILE A 17 -4.78 -4.19 23.42
C ILE A 17 -4.43 -2.79 22.92
N SER A 18 -3.66 -2.68 21.83
CA SER A 18 -3.32 -1.39 21.22
C SER A 18 -4.58 -0.64 20.75
N ILE A 19 -5.52 -1.32 20.09
CA ILE A 19 -6.79 -0.75 19.66
C ILE A 19 -7.58 -0.25 20.88
N VAL A 20 -7.75 -1.09 21.91
CA VAL A 20 -8.49 -0.71 23.13
C VAL A 20 -7.85 0.50 23.82
N LEU A 21 -6.53 0.53 23.97
CA LEU A 21 -5.83 1.67 24.56
C LEU A 21 -6.04 2.94 23.74
N VAL A 22 -5.81 2.89 22.43
CA VAL A 22 -6.01 4.07 21.56
C VAL A 22 -7.45 4.56 21.63
N LEU A 23 -8.43 3.66 21.55
CA LEU A 23 -9.84 4.01 21.65
C LEU A 23 -10.20 4.58 23.03
N PHE A 24 -9.70 4.00 24.12
CA PHE A 24 -9.94 4.52 25.46
C PHE A 24 -9.38 5.93 25.66
N TYR A 25 -8.21 6.23 25.09
CA TYR A 25 -7.60 7.57 25.18
C TYR A 25 -8.13 8.58 24.16
N THR A 26 -8.81 8.14 23.08
CA THR A 26 -9.18 9.01 21.94
C THR A 26 -10.70 9.16 21.75
N ILE A 27 -11.53 8.25 22.27
CA ILE A 27 -12.99 8.35 22.13
C ILE A 27 -13.54 9.42 23.07
N ASP A 28 -14.28 10.36 22.47
CA ASP A 28 -15.15 11.33 23.15
C ASP A 28 -16.62 10.93 22.88
N PRO A 29 -17.58 11.21 23.79
CA PRO A 29 -19.01 11.11 23.50
C PRO A 29 -19.43 11.65 22.13
N LYS A 30 -18.83 12.76 21.68
CA LYS A 30 -19.07 13.34 20.35
C LYS A 30 -18.66 12.41 19.21
N THR A 31 -17.59 11.61 19.39
CA THR A 31 -17.15 10.61 18.41
C THR A 31 -18.21 9.50 18.25
N LEU A 32 -18.81 9.06 19.36
CA LEU A 32 -19.86 8.03 19.32
C LEU A 32 -21.13 8.53 18.62
N GLU A 33 -21.51 9.79 18.84
CA GLU A 33 -22.63 10.43 18.14
C GLU A 33 -22.36 10.57 16.64
N LEU A 34 -21.12 10.92 16.24
CA LEU A 34 -20.77 10.98 14.82
C LEU A 34 -20.83 9.61 14.15
N ILE A 35 -20.36 8.55 14.83
CA ILE A 35 -20.40 7.18 14.30
C ILE A 35 -21.83 6.68 14.12
N SER A 36 -22.72 6.95 15.08
CA SER A 36 -24.12 6.51 15.00
C SER A 36 -24.91 7.21 13.90
N ASN A 37 -24.48 8.42 13.50
CA ASN A 37 -25.09 9.20 12.43
C ASN A 37 -24.50 8.91 11.03
N ILE A 38 -23.54 7.99 10.90
CA ILE A 38 -22.98 7.62 9.59
C ILE A 38 -24.07 7.00 8.73
N ARG A 39 -24.33 7.60 7.56
CA ARG A 39 -25.27 7.04 6.58
C ARG A 39 -24.74 5.71 6.04
N LEU A 40 -25.57 4.67 6.13
CA LEU A 40 -25.25 3.31 5.70
C LEU A 40 -24.78 3.22 4.24
N GLU A 41 -25.31 4.06 3.36
CA GLU A 41 -24.92 4.13 1.94
C GLU A 41 -23.42 4.36 1.75
N PHE A 42 -22.82 5.26 2.54
CA PHE A 42 -21.38 5.54 2.45
C PHE A 42 -20.55 4.39 3.01
N LEU A 43 -21.04 3.70 4.04
CA LEU A 43 -20.38 2.52 4.58
C LEU A 43 -20.36 1.39 3.53
N LEU A 44 -21.49 1.14 2.88
CA LEU A 44 -21.60 0.15 1.81
C LEU A 44 -20.72 0.52 0.62
N ALA A 45 -20.68 1.80 0.22
CA ALA A 45 -19.80 2.27 -0.83
C ALA A 45 -18.31 2.07 -0.48
N ALA A 46 -17.91 2.37 0.76
CA ALA A 46 -16.54 2.16 1.22
C ALA A 46 -16.15 0.67 1.18
N VAL A 47 -17.03 -0.21 1.68
CA VAL A 47 -16.82 -1.67 1.64
C VAL A 47 -16.69 -2.14 0.20
N PHE A 48 -17.59 -1.72 -0.68
CA PHE A 48 -17.55 -2.09 -2.10
C PHE A 48 -16.27 -1.64 -2.80
N LEU A 49 -15.85 -0.39 -2.61
CA LEU A 49 -14.60 0.15 -3.16
C LEU A 49 -13.40 -0.62 -2.63
N HIS A 50 -13.39 -0.96 -1.34
CA HIS A 50 -12.32 -1.72 -0.72
C HIS A 50 -12.21 -3.13 -1.32
N PHE A 51 -13.32 -3.86 -1.45
CA PHE A 51 -13.30 -5.19 -2.10
C PHE A 51 -12.91 -5.12 -3.58
N SER A 52 -13.39 -4.10 -4.29
CA SER A 52 -13.03 -3.86 -5.69
C SER A 52 -11.53 -3.62 -5.86
N SER A 53 -10.87 -2.98 -4.88
CA SER A 53 -9.42 -2.76 -4.92
C SER A 53 -8.62 -4.07 -4.98
N TYR A 54 -9.03 -5.11 -4.25
CA TYR A 54 -8.39 -6.43 -4.31
C TYR A 54 -8.59 -7.11 -5.66
N VAL A 55 -9.77 -6.94 -6.26
CA VAL A 55 -10.07 -7.45 -7.60
C VAL A 55 -9.16 -6.81 -8.64
N PHE A 56 -9.04 -5.48 -8.64
CA PHE A 56 -8.16 -4.78 -9.57
C PHE A 56 -6.68 -5.12 -9.35
N TRP A 57 -6.25 -5.27 -8.09
CA TRP A 57 -4.89 -5.67 -7.81
C TRP A 57 -4.62 -7.14 -8.21
N GLY A 58 -5.55 -8.06 -8.00
CA GLY A 58 -5.45 -9.43 -8.51
C GLY A 58 -5.38 -9.47 -10.05
N LEU A 59 -6.20 -8.65 -10.74
CA LEU A 59 -6.12 -8.50 -12.19
C LEU A 59 -4.74 -8.00 -12.62
N ARG A 60 -4.21 -6.97 -11.95
CA ARG A 60 -2.87 -6.43 -12.21
C ARG A 60 -1.79 -7.49 -12.04
N THR A 61 -1.83 -8.25 -10.94
CA THR A 61 -0.88 -9.34 -10.67
C THR A 61 -0.90 -10.37 -11.79
N LYS A 62 -2.10 -10.81 -12.18
CA LYS A 62 -2.29 -11.73 -13.31
C LYS A 62 -1.68 -11.18 -14.61
N THR A 63 -1.94 -9.90 -14.94
CA THR A 63 -1.43 -9.29 -16.16
C THR A 63 0.10 -9.20 -16.16
N MET A 64 0.71 -8.89 -15.02
CA MET A 64 2.17 -8.85 -14.85
C MET A 64 2.81 -10.24 -15.00
N CYS A 65 2.22 -11.28 -14.40
CA CYS A 65 2.67 -12.66 -14.59
C CYS A 65 2.57 -13.05 -16.07
N ARG A 66 1.45 -12.71 -16.73
CA ARG A 66 1.22 -13.02 -18.15
C ARG A 66 2.21 -12.34 -19.07
N SER A 67 2.62 -11.09 -18.79
CA SER A 67 3.64 -10.41 -19.59
C SER A 67 5.02 -11.07 -19.50
N LEU A 68 5.27 -11.85 -18.45
CA LEU A 68 6.50 -12.64 -18.29
C LEU A 68 6.36 -14.08 -18.80
N GLY A 69 5.23 -14.44 -19.41
CA GLY A 69 4.97 -15.77 -19.96
C GLY A 69 4.31 -16.76 -18.99
N PHE A 70 3.89 -16.33 -17.80
CA PHE A 70 3.27 -17.20 -16.79
C PHE A 70 1.76 -17.00 -16.70
N ASN A 71 1.00 -18.08 -16.61
CA ASN A 71 -0.45 -18.02 -16.59
C ASN A 71 -1.01 -18.35 -15.20
N VAL A 72 -1.12 -17.32 -14.35
CA VAL A 72 -1.79 -17.44 -13.04
C VAL A 72 -3.28 -17.12 -13.21
N GLY A 73 -4.15 -17.98 -12.66
CA GLY A 73 -5.60 -17.78 -12.69
C GLY A 73 -6.01 -16.44 -12.05
N PHE A 74 -7.12 -15.85 -12.52
CA PHE A 74 -7.60 -14.57 -11.95
C PHE A 74 -8.03 -14.72 -10.49
N SER A 75 -8.88 -15.70 -10.18
CA SER A 75 -9.32 -15.96 -8.81
C SER A 75 -8.14 -16.26 -7.89
N ARG A 76 -7.17 -17.04 -8.39
CA ARG A 76 -5.93 -17.35 -7.69
C ARG A 76 -5.07 -16.09 -7.44
N SER A 77 -4.97 -15.19 -8.41
CA SER A 77 -4.26 -13.92 -8.23
C SER A 77 -4.91 -13.02 -7.17
N VAL A 78 -6.24 -12.98 -7.12
CA VAL A 78 -6.98 -12.28 -6.05
C VAL A 78 -6.71 -12.94 -4.69
N GLU A 79 -6.75 -14.27 -4.61
CA GLU A 79 -6.44 -15.04 -3.39
C GLU A 79 -5.03 -14.71 -2.89
N ILE A 80 -4.02 -14.72 -3.77
CA ILE A 80 -2.63 -14.39 -3.44
C ILE A 80 -2.52 -12.98 -2.88
N VAL A 81 -3.15 -12.00 -3.53
CA VAL A 81 -3.16 -10.61 -3.06
C VAL A 81 -3.82 -10.52 -1.68
N THR A 82 -5.03 -11.05 -1.51
CA THR A 82 -5.73 -10.99 -0.22
C THR A 82 -4.99 -11.70 0.91
N SER A 83 -4.41 -12.88 0.65
CA SER A 83 -3.59 -13.63 1.63
C SER A 83 -2.37 -12.83 2.06
N SER A 84 -1.72 -12.16 1.11
CA SER A 84 -0.57 -11.31 1.40
C SER A 84 -0.92 -10.05 2.18
N THR A 85 -2.05 -9.39 1.85
CA THR A 85 -2.52 -8.23 2.58
C THR A 85 -2.88 -8.61 4.01
N PHE A 86 -3.54 -9.75 4.19
CA PHE A 86 -3.83 -10.27 5.53
C PHE A 86 -2.56 -10.44 6.36
N LEU A 87 -1.53 -11.11 5.82
CA LEU A 87 -0.27 -11.28 6.56
C LEU A 87 0.45 -9.94 6.79
N ALA A 88 0.43 -9.02 5.82
CA ALA A 88 0.94 -7.66 5.99
C ALA A 88 0.25 -6.94 7.16
N SER A 89 -1.08 -7.02 7.26
CA SER A 89 -1.85 -6.36 8.33
C SER A 89 -1.56 -6.90 9.73
N VAL A 90 -1.08 -8.15 9.84
CA VAL A 90 -0.76 -8.78 11.14
C VAL A 90 0.73 -8.66 11.50
N THR A 91 1.60 -8.32 10.53
CA THR A 91 3.05 -8.24 10.75
C THR A 91 3.52 -6.80 10.95
N PRO A 92 4.48 -6.56 11.88
CA PRO A 92 5.09 -5.23 12.03
C PRO A 92 5.65 -4.73 10.70
N SER A 93 5.44 -3.44 10.41
CA SER A 93 5.89 -2.79 9.18
C SER A 93 5.38 -3.43 7.88
N SER A 94 4.34 -4.27 7.92
CA SER A 94 3.79 -4.97 6.74
C SER A 94 4.77 -5.90 6.01
N ILE A 95 5.91 -6.22 6.62
CA ILE A 95 7.01 -6.91 5.94
C ILE A 95 6.67 -8.35 5.51
N GLY A 96 5.70 -8.99 6.16
CA GLY A 96 5.33 -10.38 5.87
C GLY A 96 4.55 -10.56 4.56
N GLY A 97 3.88 -9.52 4.07
CA GLY A 97 2.99 -9.66 2.91
C GLY A 97 3.73 -9.95 1.61
N GLU A 98 4.75 -9.17 1.29
CA GLU A 98 5.45 -9.26 0.01
C GLU A 98 6.22 -10.58 -0.18
N PRO A 99 6.97 -11.09 0.82
CA PRO A 99 7.55 -12.43 0.74
C PRO A 99 6.51 -13.53 0.55
N LEU A 100 5.34 -13.42 1.19
CA LEU A 100 4.26 -14.37 0.99
C LEU A 100 3.73 -14.32 -0.45
N ARG A 101 3.60 -13.15 -1.08
CA ARG A 101 3.20 -13.06 -2.50
C ARG A 101 4.20 -13.78 -3.40
N VAL A 102 5.50 -13.54 -3.20
CA VAL A 102 6.55 -14.20 -3.98
C VAL A 102 6.47 -15.72 -3.79
N HIS A 103 6.28 -16.18 -2.55
CA HIS A 103 6.13 -17.60 -2.24
C HIS A 103 4.91 -18.24 -2.92
N LEU A 104 3.73 -17.60 -2.82
CA LEU A 104 2.50 -18.15 -3.40
C LEU A 104 2.52 -18.14 -4.94
N LEU A 105 3.11 -17.12 -5.56
CA LEU A 105 3.33 -17.11 -7.02
C LEU A 105 4.26 -18.24 -7.46
N ASN A 106 5.29 -18.55 -6.65
CA ASN A 106 6.19 -19.67 -6.92
C ASN A 106 5.52 -21.04 -6.77
N GLN A 107 4.50 -21.16 -5.89
CA GLN A 107 3.67 -22.36 -5.85
C GLN A 107 2.81 -22.54 -7.11
N ASP A 108 2.59 -21.47 -7.88
CA ASP A 108 1.84 -21.47 -9.14
C ASP A 108 2.81 -21.40 -10.35
N ASP A 109 3.95 -22.10 -10.26
CA ASP A 109 4.96 -22.28 -11.33
C ASP A 109 5.66 -21.01 -11.83
N VAL A 110 5.57 -19.87 -11.10
CA VAL A 110 6.33 -18.66 -11.42
C VAL A 110 7.71 -18.71 -10.75
N PRO A 111 8.84 -18.78 -11.48
CA PRO A 111 10.17 -18.79 -10.87
C PRO A 111 10.36 -17.62 -9.91
N VAL A 112 11.03 -17.86 -8.79
CA VAL A 112 11.21 -16.89 -7.70
C VAL A 112 11.71 -15.52 -8.20
N GLY A 113 12.63 -15.50 -9.16
CA GLY A 113 13.13 -14.25 -9.76
C GLY A 113 12.03 -13.46 -10.48
N ASN A 114 11.21 -14.13 -11.30
CA ASN A 114 10.09 -13.53 -12.00
C ASN A 114 8.96 -13.12 -11.04
N ALA A 115 8.66 -13.93 -10.03
CA ALA A 115 7.68 -13.60 -9.00
C ALA A 115 8.10 -12.34 -8.22
N THR A 116 9.39 -12.23 -7.88
CA THR A 116 9.96 -11.04 -7.24
C THR A 116 9.87 -9.82 -8.17
N ALA A 117 10.18 -9.99 -9.46
CA ALA A 117 10.05 -8.92 -10.46
C ALA A 117 8.60 -8.42 -10.60
N VAL A 118 7.60 -9.31 -10.55
CA VAL A 118 6.17 -8.94 -10.53
C VAL A 118 5.86 -8.10 -9.30
N VAL A 119 6.21 -8.58 -8.10
CA VAL A 119 5.90 -7.89 -6.85
C VAL A 119 6.58 -6.52 -6.75
N LEU A 120 7.88 -6.45 -7.04
CA LEU A 120 8.62 -5.19 -7.04
C LEU A 120 8.20 -4.26 -8.18
N GLY A 121 7.89 -4.80 -9.36
CA GLY A 121 7.40 -4.03 -10.49
C GLY A 121 6.09 -3.32 -10.18
N GLU A 122 5.16 -4.00 -9.49
CA GLU A 122 3.95 -3.37 -8.99
C GLU A 122 4.24 -2.26 -7.97
N ARG A 123 5.20 -2.45 -7.05
CA ARG A 123 5.62 -1.41 -6.10
C ARG A 123 6.20 -0.18 -6.79
N LEU A 124 6.99 -0.40 -7.84
CA LEU A 124 7.52 0.70 -8.65
C LEU A 124 6.39 1.46 -9.35
N LEU A 125 5.40 0.77 -9.92
CA LEU A 125 4.23 1.41 -10.52
C LEU A 125 3.41 2.21 -9.48
N ASP A 126 3.19 1.63 -8.30
CA ASP A 126 2.53 2.30 -7.18
C ASP A 126 3.31 3.57 -6.80
N GLY A 127 4.64 3.48 -6.70
CA GLY A 127 5.53 4.60 -6.42
C GLY A 127 5.46 5.70 -7.47
N VAL A 128 5.51 5.36 -8.75
CA VAL A 128 5.39 6.33 -9.86
C VAL A 128 4.03 7.03 -9.82
N LEU A 129 2.95 6.28 -9.62
CA LEU A 129 1.60 6.86 -9.52
C LEU A 129 1.50 7.82 -8.33
N ILE A 130 2.03 7.43 -7.17
CA ILE A 130 2.04 8.30 -5.97
C ILE A 130 2.89 9.55 -6.23
N MET A 131 4.07 9.43 -6.82
CA MET A 131 4.93 10.57 -7.09
C MET A 131 4.30 11.58 -8.07
N MET A 132 3.48 11.10 -9.01
CA MET A 132 2.69 11.96 -9.90
C MET A 132 1.47 12.58 -9.20
N ALA A 133 0.75 11.78 -8.42
CA ALA A 133 -0.52 12.20 -7.82
C ALA A 133 -0.35 13.05 -6.56
N ALA A 134 0.71 12.83 -5.77
CA ALA A 134 0.88 13.47 -4.47
C ALA A 134 1.07 14.99 -4.54
N PRO A 135 1.88 15.57 -5.46
CA PRO A 135 1.95 17.02 -5.63
C PRO A 135 0.58 17.64 -5.98
N LEU A 136 -0.14 17.02 -6.91
CA LEU A 136 -1.48 17.47 -7.30
C LEU A 136 -2.47 17.40 -6.12
N SER A 137 -2.42 16.32 -5.35
CA SER A 137 -3.25 16.14 -4.16
C SER A 137 -2.95 17.22 -3.11
N LEU A 138 -1.67 17.49 -2.82
CA LEU A 138 -1.26 18.56 -1.91
C LEU A 138 -1.71 19.94 -2.41
N HIS A 139 -1.61 20.20 -3.71
CA HIS A 139 -2.06 21.44 -4.32
C HIS A 139 -3.57 21.67 -4.11
N LEU A 140 -4.38 20.64 -4.35
CA LEU A 140 -5.83 20.69 -4.13
C LEU A 140 -6.18 20.82 -2.65
N PHE A 141 -5.48 20.07 -1.79
CA PHE A 141 -5.67 20.12 -0.35
C PHE A 141 -5.35 21.50 0.23
N ARG A 142 -4.28 22.15 -0.26
CA ARG A 142 -3.89 23.51 0.12
C ARG A 142 -5.05 24.50 -0.06
N ARG A 143 -5.76 24.42 -1.20
CA ARG A 143 -6.89 25.31 -1.52
C ARG A 143 -8.05 25.20 -0.54
N ILE A 144 -8.22 24.05 0.12
CA ILE A 144 -9.38 23.77 0.98
C ILE A 144 -9.07 24.09 2.45
N MET A 145 -7.84 23.87 2.91
CA MET A 145 -7.49 23.89 4.34
C MET A 145 -6.49 24.98 4.76
N SER A 146 -6.00 25.84 3.86
CA SER A 146 -4.88 26.73 4.20
C SER A 146 -5.23 27.82 5.24
N SER A 147 -4.68 27.67 6.45
CA SER A 147 -4.33 28.78 7.34
C SER A 147 -2.89 29.23 7.04
N SER A 148 -2.52 30.47 7.41
CA SER A 148 -1.26 31.10 6.98
C SER A 148 0.01 30.27 7.27
N GLY A 149 0.03 29.51 8.37
CA GLY A 149 1.15 28.64 8.73
C GLY A 149 1.16 27.28 8.01
N LEU A 150 -0.01 26.69 7.75
CA LEU A 150 -0.14 25.41 7.04
C LEU A 150 0.15 25.56 5.55
N ASP A 151 -0.16 26.72 4.98
CA ASP A 151 0.06 27.00 3.56
C ASP A 151 1.54 26.86 3.15
N ILE A 152 2.45 27.43 3.94
CA ILE A 152 3.90 27.38 3.71
C ILE A 152 4.41 25.94 3.79
N VAL A 153 3.93 25.17 4.78
CA VAL A 153 4.34 23.77 4.96
C VAL A 153 3.86 22.90 3.80
N ILE A 154 2.60 23.06 3.37
CA ILE A 154 2.04 22.31 2.25
C ILE A 154 2.76 22.69 0.95
N MET A 155 3.06 23.97 0.72
CA MET A 155 3.80 24.44 -0.45
C MET A 155 5.25 23.90 -0.47
N ALA A 156 5.93 23.88 0.68
CA ALA A 156 7.27 23.31 0.79
C ALA A 156 7.25 21.80 0.50
N GLY A 157 6.26 21.08 1.02
CA GLY A 157 6.05 19.65 0.75
C GLY A 157 5.73 19.36 -0.72
N GLU A 158 4.86 20.17 -1.34
CA GLU A 158 4.55 20.10 -2.77
C GLU A 158 5.82 20.29 -3.61
N LEU A 159 6.59 21.35 -3.35
CA LEU A 159 7.84 21.63 -4.06
C LEU A 159 8.85 20.50 -3.89
N PHE A 160 9.02 19.98 -2.67
CA PHE A 160 9.91 18.87 -2.39
C PHE A 160 9.53 17.62 -3.20
N LEU A 161 8.24 17.25 -3.23
CA LEU A 161 7.79 16.10 -4.00
C LEU A 161 7.99 16.30 -5.51
N VAL A 162 7.76 17.51 -6.03
CA VAL A 162 8.05 17.84 -7.44
C VAL A 162 9.54 17.69 -7.73
N LEU A 163 10.43 18.16 -6.86
CA LEU A 163 11.88 18.03 -7.04
C LEU A 163 12.31 16.56 -7.02
N VAL A 164 11.80 15.76 -6.08
CA VAL A 164 12.06 14.31 -6.02
C VAL A 164 11.55 13.61 -7.29
N PHE A 165 10.37 14.00 -7.79
CA PHE A 165 9.84 13.46 -9.04
C PHE A 165 10.70 13.79 -10.25
N LEU A 166 11.14 15.04 -10.39
CA LEU A 166 12.07 15.47 -11.44
C LEU A 166 13.41 14.74 -11.33
N MET A 167 13.92 14.52 -10.11
CA MET A 167 15.15 13.77 -9.87
C MET A 167 15.03 12.31 -10.32
N VAL A 168 13.91 11.65 -10.04
CA VAL A 168 13.66 10.27 -10.50
C VAL A 168 13.53 10.21 -12.02
N ILE A 169 12.82 11.15 -12.65
CA ILE A 169 12.75 11.25 -14.11
C ILE A 169 14.15 11.42 -14.72
N TYR A 170 14.94 12.34 -14.16
CA TYR A 170 16.32 12.57 -14.60
C TYR A 170 17.18 11.31 -14.45
N ALA A 171 17.06 10.60 -13.32
CA ALA A 171 17.77 9.36 -13.05
C ALA A 171 17.42 8.26 -14.07
N VAL A 172 16.16 8.18 -14.50
CA VAL A 172 15.67 7.24 -15.51
C VAL A 172 16.13 7.62 -16.92
N TRP A 173 16.15 8.91 -17.27
CA TRP A 173 16.62 9.38 -18.58
C TRP A 173 18.14 9.36 -18.74
N HIS A 174 18.90 9.53 -17.67
CA HIS A 174 20.37 9.57 -17.70
C HIS A 174 21.02 8.47 -16.84
N PRO A 175 20.74 7.18 -17.10
CA PRO A 175 21.19 6.06 -16.25
C PRO A 175 22.72 5.94 -16.15
N HIS A 176 23.47 6.50 -17.12
CA HIS A 176 24.94 6.48 -17.11
C HIS A 176 25.54 7.41 -16.03
N HIS A 177 24.90 8.54 -15.74
CA HIS A 177 25.36 9.48 -14.70
C HIS A 177 25.00 9.00 -13.29
N THR A 178 23.83 8.37 -13.14
CA THR A 178 23.37 7.79 -11.88
C THR A 178 24.18 6.56 -11.47
N LYS A 179 24.64 5.73 -12.42
CA LYS A 179 25.54 4.60 -12.11
C LYS A 179 26.82 5.05 -11.41
N LYS A 180 27.46 6.15 -11.84
CA LYS A 180 28.68 6.68 -11.21
C LYS A 180 28.49 7.12 -9.76
N ALA A 181 27.27 7.50 -9.35
CA ALA A 181 26.96 7.87 -7.99
C ALA A 181 26.61 6.67 -7.09
N LEU A 182 26.26 5.52 -7.67
CA LEU A 182 25.94 4.27 -6.97
C LEU A 182 27.15 3.34 -6.81
N TYR A 183 28.22 3.56 -7.56
CA TYR A 183 29.53 2.95 -7.33
C TYR A 183 30.32 3.80 -6.33
N PHE A 184 29.89 3.77 -5.06
CA PHE A 184 30.78 4.01 -3.92
C PHE A 184 31.24 2.66 -3.37
#